data_AF-A0A3N9WVN6-F1
#
_entry.id   AF-A0A3N9WVN6-F1
#
_cell.length_a   1.000
_cell.length_b   1.000
_cell.length_c   1.000
_cell.angle_alpha   90.00
_cell.angle_beta   90.00
_cell.angle_gamma   90.00
#
_symmetry.space_group_name_H-M   'P 1'
#
loop_
_entity.id
_entity.type
_entity.pdbx_description
1 polymer ?
#
loop_
_entity_poly.entity_id
_entity_poly.type
_entity_poly.pdbx_seq_one_letter_code
_entity_poly.pdbx_strand_id
1 'polypeptide(L)'
;MPFRTLLHTTRYAGRRRPRPVGLFSVDSREEWAAEWDQPARRTEGEVRWGQELVLFVALGARPSSGFEVTIDQVDLCDMELRVHARESQPSGAVLDILTRPVHAVVIPHLRGVESITLIQRVVTSRD
;
A
#
# COMPACT_ATOMS: atom_id res chain seq x y z
N MET A 1 1.74 15.91 -3.50
CA MET A 1 1.28 15.67 -4.90
C MET A 1 -0.07 14.93 -4.88
N PRO A 2 -0.92 15.04 -5.93
CA PRO A 2 -2.21 14.34 -5.94
C PRO A 2 -2.03 12.84 -6.17
N PHE A 3 -2.87 12.04 -5.50
CA PHE A 3 -3.01 10.59 -5.71
C PHE A 3 -4.49 10.19 -5.68
N ARG A 4 -4.83 9.00 -6.17
CA ARG A 4 -6.14 8.36 -5.87
C ARG A 4 -5.92 7.03 -5.16
N THR A 5 -6.82 6.70 -4.24
CA THR A 5 -6.88 5.36 -3.66
C THR A 5 -7.36 4.35 -4.68
N LEU A 6 -6.62 3.26 -4.81
CA LEU A 6 -6.96 2.13 -5.68
C LEU A 6 -7.44 0.93 -4.87
N LEU A 7 -6.83 0.70 -3.71
CA LEU A 7 -7.18 -0.43 -2.84
C LEU A 7 -6.96 -0.02 -1.38
N HIS A 8 -7.96 -0.24 -0.53
CA HIS A 8 -7.79 -0.15 0.91
C HIS A 8 -8.43 -1.41 1.52
N THR A 9 -7.62 -2.31 2.10
CA THR A 9 -8.13 -3.58 2.62
C THR A 9 -7.30 -4.14 3.76
N THR A 10 -7.96 -4.90 4.65
CA THR A 10 -7.32 -5.71 5.70
C THR A 10 -7.08 -7.16 5.26
N ARG A 11 -7.48 -7.52 4.04
CA ARG A 11 -7.37 -8.88 3.49
C ARG A 11 -6.57 -8.89 2.20
N TYR A 12 -5.28 -8.63 2.31
CA TYR A 12 -4.36 -8.75 1.19
C TYR A 12 -4.03 -10.20 0.86
N ALA A 13 -4.26 -10.62 -0.39
CA ALA A 13 -3.94 -11.95 -0.92
C ALA A 13 -3.06 -11.87 -2.18
N GLY A 14 -1.75 -11.60 -2.01
CA GLY A 14 -0.76 -11.70 -3.10
C GLY A 14 -0.28 -13.14 -3.34
N ARG A 15 0.12 -13.44 -4.59
CA ARG A 15 0.60 -14.77 -5.04
C ARG A 15 2.04 -15.09 -4.62
N ARG A 16 2.92 -14.10 -4.58
CA ARG A 16 4.34 -14.31 -4.26
C ARG A 16 4.57 -14.63 -2.78
N ARG A 17 5.49 -15.56 -2.53
CA ARG A 17 6.09 -15.81 -1.21
C ARG A 17 7.60 -15.61 -1.30
N PRO A 18 8.22 -14.80 -0.42
CA PRO A 18 7.58 -13.95 0.59
C PRO A 18 6.77 -12.81 -0.05
N ARG A 19 5.67 -12.40 0.60
CA ARG A 19 4.89 -11.24 0.14
C ARG A 19 5.66 -9.96 0.46
N PRO A 20 5.68 -8.96 -0.42
CA PRO A 20 6.25 -7.65 -0.09
C PRO A 20 5.59 -7.08 1.18
N VAL A 21 6.42 -6.57 2.09
CA VAL A 21 6.03 -5.84 3.30
C VAL A 21 6.76 -4.51 3.27
N GLY A 22 6.11 -3.45 3.77
CA GLY A 22 6.59 -2.09 3.66
C GLY A 22 6.09 -1.42 2.38
N LEU A 23 6.90 -0.49 1.87
CA LEU A 23 6.62 0.30 0.68
C LEU A 23 7.18 -0.40 -0.56
N PHE A 24 6.36 -0.55 -1.59
CA PHE A 24 6.78 -1.01 -2.90
C PHE A 24 5.90 -0.37 -3.99
N SER A 25 6.37 -0.42 -5.22
CA SER A 25 5.70 0.19 -6.35
C SER A 25 5.53 -0.80 -7.49
N VAL A 26 4.51 -0.60 -8.31
CA VAL A 26 4.22 -1.38 -9.51
C VAL A 26 3.95 -0.42 -10.65
N ASP A 27 4.69 -0.54 -11.75
CA ASP A 27 4.60 0.40 -12.88
C ASP A 27 4.11 -0.22 -14.19
N SER A 28 3.98 -1.54 -14.21
CA SER A 28 3.58 -2.31 -15.39
C SER A 28 2.45 -3.28 -15.09
N ARG A 29 1.67 -3.55 -16.14
CA ARG A 29 0.56 -4.50 -16.09
C ARG A 29 1.06 -5.92 -15.82
N GLU A 30 2.23 -6.25 -16.36
CA GLU A 30 2.88 -7.55 -16.22
C GLU A 30 3.30 -7.78 -14.76
N GLU A 31 3.95 -6.79 -14.14
CA GLU A 31 4.32 -6.85 -12.72
C GLU A 31 3.07 -6.92 -11.84
N TRP A 32 2.04 -6.14 -12.14
CA TRP A 32 0.74 -6.26 -11.48
C TRP A 32 0.20 -7.69 -11.55
N ALA A 33 0.05 -8.24 -12.75
CA ALA A 33 -0.50 -9.56 -12.96
C ALA A 33 0.29 -10.67 -12.25
N ALA A 34 1.60 -10.48 -12.06
CA ALA A 34 2.48 -11.41 -11.36
C ALA A 34 2.27 -11.41 -9.83
N GLU A 35 1.82 -10.29 -9.24
CA GLU A 35 1.77 -10.11 -7.79
C GLU A 35 0.41 -10.50 -7.15
N TRP A 36 -0.70 -10.53 -7.91
CA TRP A 36 -2.07 -10.54 -7.35
C TRP A 36 -2.95 -11.79 -7.58
N ASP A 37 -3.83 -12.09 -6.60
CA ASP A 37 -5.09 -12.83 -6.81
C ASP A 37 -6.30 -11.87 -7.00
N GLN A 38 -7.47 -12.45 -7.28
CA GLN A 38 -8.67 -11.83 -7.88
C GLN A 38 -9.17 -10.47 -7.34
N PRO A 39 -8.99 -10.05 -6.06
CA PRO A 39 -9.45 -8.74 -5.61
C PRO A 39 -8.69 -7.57 -6.26
N ALA A 40 -7.36 -7.64 -6.32
CA ALA A 40 -6.55 -6.58 -6.94
C ALA A 40 -6.58 -6.65 -8.47
N ARG A 41 -6.90 -7.81 -9.06
CA ARG A 41 -7.22 -7.86 -10.50
C ARG A 41 -8.42 -7.00 -10.88
N ARG A 42 -9.39 -6.78 -9.99
CA ARG A 42 -10.54 -5.91 -10.28
C ARG A 42 -10.12 -4.44 -10.39
N THR A 43 -9.16 -4.01 -9.57
CA THR A 43 -8.68 -2.63 -9.54
C THR A 43 -7.62 -2.34 -10.61
N GLU A 44 -7.09 -3.37 -11.28
CA GLU A 44 -6.16 -3.23 -12.41
C GLU A 44 -6.71 -2.34 -13.53
N GLY A 45 -8.02 -2.47 -13.81
CA GLY A 45 -8.69 -1.70 -14.86
C GLY A 45 -8.79 -0.20 -14.58
N GLU A 46 -8.47 0.22 -13.35
CA GLU A 46 -8.48 1.63 -12.93
C GLU A 46 -7.13 2.30 -13.12
N VAL A 47 -6.06 1.53 -13.42
CA VAL A 47 -4.69 2.04 -13.62
C VAL A 47 -4.43 2.35 -15.09
N ARG A 48 -3.90 3.54 -15.37
CA ARG A 48 -3.41 3.95 -16.70
C ARG A 48 -1.93 3.62 -16.84
N TRP A 49 -1.64 2.38 -17.22
CA TRP A 49 -0.26 1.90 -17.41
C TRP A 49 0.55 2.79 -18.35
N GLY A 50 1.82 3.03 -17.99
CA GLY A 50 2.72 3.96 -18.70
C GLY A 50 2.49 5.45 -18.40
N GLN A 51 1.39 5.81 -17.75
CA GLN A 51 1.10 7.18 -17.28
C GLN A 51 1.07 7.28 -15.77
N GLU A 52 0.88 6.16 -15.08
CA GLU A 52 0.69 6.07 -13.65
C GLU A 52 1.68 5.10 -13.02
N LEU A 53 1.95 5.32 -11.74
CA LEU A 53 2.70 4.44 -10.86
C LEU A 53 1.78 4.04 -9.70
N VAL A 54 1.71 2.76 -9.38
CA VAL A 54 1.01 2.30 -8.18
C VAL A 54 1.98 2.21 -7.02
N LEU A 55 1.62 2.80 -5.89
CA LEU A 55 2.36 2.72 -4.63
C LEU A 55 1.56 1.91 -3.63
N PHE A 56 2.21 0.96 -2.98
CA PHE A 56 1.65 0.10 -1.95
C PHE A 56 2.34 0.32 -0.62
N VAL A 57 1.56 0.34 0.46
CA VAL A 57 2.08 0.10 1.80
C VAL A 57 1.40 -1.13 2.38
N ALA A 58 2.19 -2.13 2.74
CA ALA A 58 1.71 -3.39 3.30
C ALA A 58 2.31 -3.68 4.67
N LEU A 59 1.47 -3.96 5.66
CA LEU A 59 1.92 -4.25 7.03
C LEU A 59 2.38 -5.71 7.22
N GLY A 60 2.11 -6.58 6.26
CA GLY A 60 2.29 -8.02 6.43
C GLY A 60 1.22 -8.62 7.33
N ALA A 61 1.50 -9.79 7.90
CA ALA A 61 0.55 -10.48 8.77
C ALA A 61 0.40 -9.77 10.12
N ARG A 62 -0.85 -9.56 10.55
CA ARG A 62 -1.21 -8.96 11.85
C ARG A 62 -2.19 -9.85 12.60
N PRO A 63 -1.99 -10.04 13.92
CA PRO A 63 -2.72 -11.05 14.67
C PRO A 63 -4.09 -10.59 15.16
N SER A 64 -4.67 -9.50 14.67
CA SER A 64 -6.03 -9.09 15.06
C SER A 64 -6.75 -8.29 13.96
N SER A 65 -8.07 -8.16 14.11
CA SER A 65 -8.82 -7.11 13.41
C SER A 65 -8.56 -5.75 14.07
N GLY A 66 -8.50 -4.69 13.26
CA GLY A 66 -8.28 -3.32 13.74
C GLY A 66 -6.91 -2.75 13.40
N PHE A 67 -5.99 -3.57 12.88
CA PHE A 67 -4.83 -3.03 12.17
C PHE A 67 -5.27 -2.47 10.81
N GLU A 68 -4.89 -1.24 10.55
CA GLU A 68 -5.14 -0.54 9.30
C GLU A 68 -3.87 0.21 8.88
N VAL A 69 -3.66 0.36 7.59
CA VAL A 69 -2.64 1.27 7.06
C VAL A 69 -3.27 2.17 6.03
N THR A 70 -2.95 3.46 6.09
CA THR A 70 -3.43 4.44 5.14
C THR A 70 -2.29 5.28 4.61
N ILE A 71 -2.05 5.28 3.30
CA ILE A 71 -1.29 6.35 2.64
C ILE A 71 -2.14 7.62 2.68
N ASP A 72 -1.68 8.63 3.40
CA ASP A 72 -2.40 9.90 3.60
C ASP A 72 -1.76 11.07 2.84
N GLN A 73 -0.48 10.97 2.49
CA GLN A 73 0.22 11.99 1.72
C GLN A 73 1.35 11.38 0.88
N VAL A 74 1.57 11.96 -0.30
CA VAL A 74 2.70 11.62 -1.18
C VAL A 74 3.33 12.93 -1.62
N ASP A 75 4.64 13.07 -1.44
CA ASP A 75 5.39 14.27 -1.82
C ASP A 75 6.58 13.93 -2.70
N LEU A 76 6.82 14.78 -3.69
CA LEU A 76 8.05 14.76 -4.46
C LEU A 76 8.92 15.90 -3.96
N CYS A 77 10.07 15.58 -3.39
CA CYS A 77 11.07 16.55 -2.94
C CYS A 77 12.37 16.24 -3.70
N ASP A 78 12.80 17.15 -4.57
CA ASP A 78 13.91 16.93 -5.50
C ASP A 78 13.72 15.65 -6.33
N MET A 79 14.52 14.61 -6.06
CA MET A 79 14.47 13.29 -6.72
C MET A 79 13.98 12.18 -5.77
N GLU A 80 13.44 12.56 -4.61
CA GLU A 80 12.92 11.65 -3.59
C GLU A 80 11.38 11.69 -3.55
N LEU A 81 10.77 10.52 -3.68
CA LEU A 81 9.33 10.35 -3.46
C LEU A 81 9.08 9.92 -2.01
N ARG A 82 8.47 10.80 -1.22
CA ARG A 82 8.11 10.54 0.18
C ARG A 82 6.67 10.08 0.26
N VAL A 83 6.45 8.89 0.79
CA VAL A 83 5.13 8.31 1.01
C VAL A 83 4.84 8.32 2.49
N HIS A 84 3.89 9.15 2.90
CA HIS A 84 3.42 9.23 4.27
C HIS A 84 2.30 8.22 4.47
N ALA A 85 2.43 7.41 5.51
CA ALA A 85 1.42 6.43 5.87
C ALA A 85 1.11 6.48 7.36
N ARG A 86 -0.17 6.32 7.70
CA ARG A 86 -0.67 6.12 9.05
C ARG A 86 -0.98 4.63 9.26
N GLU A 87 -0.29 3.98 10.19
CA GLU A 87 -0.71 2.69 10.72
C GLU A 87 -1.58 2.92 11.96
N SER A 88 -2.82 2.45 11.93
CA SER A 88 -3.69 2.38 13.11
C SER A 88 -3.58 1.01 13.73
N GLN A 89 -3.33 0.97 15.03
CA GLN A 89 -3.29 -0.25 15.82
C GLN A 89 -4.48 -0.27 16.78
N PRO A 90 -5.11 -1.44 16.98
CA PRO A 90 -6.20 -1.55 17.95
C PRO A 90 -5.65 -1.43 19.38
N SER A 91 -6.40 -0.77 20.28
CA SER A 91 -6.22 -0.98 21.72
C SER A 91 -6.90 -2.27 22.14
N GLY A 92 -6.29 -3.04 23.04
CA GLY A 92 -6.96 -4.20 23.65
C GLY A 92 -6.72 -5.56 22.98
N ALA A 93 -7.64 -6.48 23.22
CA ALA A 93 -7.43 -7.91 23.04
C ALA A 93 -7.23 -8.31 21.56
N VAL A 94 -6.18 -9.09 21.34
CA VAL A 94 -5.85 -9.73 20.06
C VAL A 94 -6.90 -10.80 19.78
N LEU A 95 -7.76 -10.61 18.77
CA LEU A 95 -8.64 -11.67 18.27
C LEU A 95 -7.82 -12.71 17.50
N ASP A 96 -8.17 -14.00 17.53
CA ASP A 96 -7.52 -15.06 16.73
C ASP A 96 -7.86 -14.97 15.21
N ILE A 97 -7.64 -13.81 14.60
CA ILE A 97 -7.87 -13.55 13.18
C ILE A 97 -6.58 -12.97 12.58
N LEU A 98 -6.04 -13.64 11.56
CA LEU A 98 -4.90 -13.17 10.81
C LEU A 98 -5.35 -12.18 9.71
N THR A 99 -5.02 -10.90 9.87
CA THR A 99 -5.24 -9.87 8.85
C THR A 99 -3.94 -9.52 8.12
N ARG A 100 -4.08 -8.88 6.96
CA ARG A 100 -2.96 -8.35 6.16
C ARG A 100 -3.33 -6.98 5.59
N PRO A 101 -3.22 -5.92 6.40
CA PRO A 101 -3.57 -4.56 5.98
C PRO A 101 -2.67 -4.04 4.86
N VAL A 102 -3.31 -3.47 3.84
CA VAL A 102 -2.69 -2.84 2.68
C VAL A 102 -3.51 -1.65 2.21
N HIS A 103 -2.82 -0.56 1.88
CA HIS A 103 -3.37 0.54 1.10
C HIS A 103 -2.49 0.75 -0.14
N ALA A 104 -3.16 0.88 -1.28
CA ALA A 104 -2.58 1.20 -2.57
C ALA A 104 -3.16 2.50 -3.10
N VAL A 105 -2.30 3.34 -3.64
CA VAL A 105 -2.67 4.56 -4.34
C VAL A 105 -2.00 4.61 -5.71
N VAL A 106 -2.56 5.36 -6.65
CA VAL A 106 -1.86 5.69 -7.89
C VAL A 106 -1.55 7.17 -7.97
N ILE A 107 -0.36 7.44 -8.49
CA ILE A 107 0.16 8.77 -8.77
C ILE A 107 0.54 8.87 -10.27
N PRO A 108 0.68 10.09 -10.82
CA PRO A 108 1.34 10.25 -12.11
C PRO A 108 2.72 9.60 -12.10
N HIS A 109 3.09 8.98 -13.21
CA HIS A 109 4.42 8.40 -13.38
C HIS A 109 5.47 9.52 -13.36
N LEU A 110 6.48 9.36 -12.52
CA LEU A 110 7.53 10.36 -12.30
C LEU A 110 8.83 9.92 -12.96
N ARG A 111 9.51 10.85 -13.64
CA ARG A 111 10.85 10.61 -14.20
C ARG A 111 11.90 11.19 -13.28
N GLY A 112 13.04 10.50 -13.16
CA GLY A 112 14.18 10.98 -12.36
C GLY A 112 13.97 10.86 -10.85
N VAL A 113 13.01 10.06 -10.39
CA VAL A 113 12.95 9.64 -8.99
C VAL A 113 14.07 8.62 -8.77
N GLU A 114 14.98 8.93 -7.86
CA GLU A 114 16.11 8.07 -7.52
C GLU A 114 15.85 7.24 -6.26
N SER A 115 14.96 7.71 -5.39
CA SER A 115 14.61 7.03 -4.14
C SER A 115 13.14 7.21 -3.78
N ILE A 116 12.61 6.21 -3.07
CA ILE A 116 11.28 6.24 -2.50
C ILE A 116 11.41 5.93 -1.00
N THR A 117 10.88 6.81 -0.16
CA THR A 117 10.97 6.72 1.30
C THR A 117 9.58 6.57 1.90
N LEU A 118 9.42 5.61 2.81
CA LEU A 118 8.23 5.47 3.65
C LEU A 118 8.41 6.27 4.93
N ILE A 119 7.51 7.23 5.18
CA ILE A 119 7.38 7.94 6.45
C ILE A 119 6.14 7.43 7.14
N GLN A 120 6.32 6.47 8.06
CA GLN A 120 5.20 5.81 8.71
C GLN A 120 4.97 6.34 10.13
N ARG A 121 3.76 6.87 10.36
CA ARG A 121 3.27 7.24 11.70
C ARG A 121 2.40 6.11 12.25
N VAL A 122 2.77 5.57 13.40
CA VAL A 122 1.97 4.58 14.12
C VAL A 122 1.11 5.29 15.16
N VAL A 123 -0.19 4.99 15.20
CA VAL A 123 -1.10 5.48 16.21
C VAL A 123 -1.88 4.33 16.84
N THR A 124 -2.14 4.43 18.13
CA THR A 124 -3.03 3.51 18.84
C THR A 124 -4.42 4.12 18.87
N SER A 125 -5.40 3.42 18.31
CA SER A 125 -6.81 3.76 18.45
C SER A 125 -7.17 3.56 19.91
N ARG A 126 -7.77 4.56 20.57
CA ARG A 126 -8.41 4.34 21.89
C ARG A 126 -9.87 3.99 21.60
N ASP A 127 -10.31 2.86 22.13
CA ASP A 127 -11.74 2.51 22.20
C ASP A 127 -12.55 3.56 22.98
#